data_AF-A0A1V5NBS3-F1
#
_entry.id   AF-A0A1V5NBS3-F1
#
_cell.length_a   1.000
_cell.length_b   1.000
_cell.length_c   1.000
_cell.angle_alpha   90.00
_cell.angle_beta   90.00
_cell.angle_gamma   90.00
#
_symmetry.space_group_name_H-M   'P 1'
#
loop_
_entity.id
_entity.type
_entity.pdbx_description
1 polymer ?
#
loop_
_entity_poly.entity_id
_entity_poly.type
_entity_poly.pdbx_seq_one_letter_code
_entity_poly.pdbx_strand_id
1 'polypeptide(L)'
;MAALIPDADRPAAKIWTSIPYGRTIGRVADPFIKHRNISHSLLGAVLAGLVTYWLLDKFPDYWGIDQFYVFGAVMVAYLSHLLLDAVTSEGIPILFPFLGRMGLPPKPFDGVRIVTGKWFENYVIFPVVNVMLIAIVVVNWGEIRSVLFK
;
A
#
# COMPACT_ATOMS: atom_id res chain seq x y z
N MET A 1 -0.24 -8.47 1.47
CA MET A 1 -1.49 -8.62 0.69
C MET A 1 -2.45 -7.45 0.91
N ALA A 2 -2.71 -7.01 2.15
CA ALA A 2 -3.60 -5.87 2.42
C ALA A 2 -3.13 -4.51 1.84
N ALA A 3 -1.81 -4.31 1.70
CA ALA A 3 -1.28 -3.12 1.03
C ALA A 3 -1.68 -3.01 -0.46
N LEU A 4 -2.13 -4.10 -1.09
CA LEU A 4 -2.57 -4.10 -2.49
C LEU A 4 -4.07 -3.76 -2.65
N ILE A 5 -4.79 -3.50 -1.55
CA ILE A 5 -6.21 -3.13 -1.61
C ILE A 5 -6.44 -1.84 -2.42
N PRO A 6 -5.63 -0.77 -2.28
CA PRO A 6 -5.75 0.40 -3.15
C PRO A 6 -5.59 0.07 -4.64
N ASP A 7 -4.74 -0.90 -4.96
CA ASP A 7 -4.45 -1.37 -6.33
C ASP A 7 -5.46 -2.40 -6.87
N ALA A 8 -6.43 -2.82 -6.06
CA ALA A 8 -7.47 -3.77 -6.46
C ALA A 8 -8.43 -3.20 -7.54
N ASP A 9 -8.44 -1.88 -7.71
CA ASP A 9 -9.16 -1.16 -8.76
C ASP A 9 -8.59 -1.40 -10.17
N ARG A 10 -7.35 -1.90 -10.30
CA ARG A 10 -6.79 -2.26 -11.61
C ARG A 10 -7.59 -3.40 -12.23
N PRO A 11 -7.97 -3.35 -13.51
CA PRO A 11 -8.62 -4.49 -14.21
C PRO A 11 -7.77 -5.77 -14.23
N ALA A 12 -6.45 -5.63 -14.07
CA ALA A 12 -5.49 -6.73 -13.99
C ALA A 12 -5.32 -7.30 -12.56
N ALA A 13 -5.95 -6.70 -11.54
CA ALA A 13 -5.85 -7.18 -10.17
C ALA A 13 -6.44 -8.58 -10.03
N LYS A 14 -5.83 -9.38 -9.15
CA LYS A 14 -6.16 -10.79 -8.93
C LYS A 14 -7.64 -11.01 -8.55
N ILE A 15 -8.28 -9.99 -7.97
CA ILE A 15 -9.71 -9.99 -7.62
C ILE A 15 -10.59 -10.15 -8.87
N TRP A 16 -10.30 -9.42 -9.96
CA TRP A 16 -11.06 -9.48 -11.22
C TRP A 16 -10.85 -10.77 -11.98
N THR A 17 -9.73 -11.46 -11.74
CA THR A 17 -9.49 -12.79 -12.31
C THR A 17 -10.14 -13.91 -11.50
N SER A 18 -10.58 -13.64 -10.27
CA SER A 18 -11.13 -14.64 -9.35
C SER A 18 -12.66 -14.73 -9.40
N ILE A 19 -13.33 -13.75 -10.03
CA ILE A 19 -14.80 -13.69 -10.15
C ILE A 19 -15.20 -14.01 -11.60
N PRO A 20 -16.28 -14.79 -11.83
CA PRO A 20 -16.81 -15.00 -13.17
C PRO A 20 -17.07 -13.67 -13.90
N TYR A 21 -16.57 -13.55 -15.14
CA TYR A 21 -16.64 -12.32 -15.96
C TYR A 21 -15.93 -11.08 -15.39
N GLY A 22 -15.14 -11.20 -14.32
CA GLY A 22 -14.53 -10.06 -13.64
C GLY A 22 -13.59 -9.21 -14.51
N ARG A 23 -12.87 -9.80 -15.49
CA ARG A 23 -12.05 -9.02 -16.45
C ARG A 23 -12.88 -8.09 -17.33
N THR A 24 -14.09 -8.50 -17.69
CA THR A 24 -15.00 -7.69 -18.51
C THR A 24 -15.57 -6.55 -17.69
N ILE A 25 -16.01 -6.83 -16.46
CA ILE A 25 -16.51 -5.83 -15.51
C ILE A 25 -15.41 -4.81 -15.20
N GLY A 26 -14.20 -5.27 -14.89
CA GLY A 26 -13.05 -4.40 -14.62
C GLY A 26 -12.74 -3.46 -15.79
N ARG A 27 -12.74 -3.95 -17.04
CA ARG A 27 -12.52 -3.12 -18.24
C ARG A 27 -13.62 -2.09 -18.48
N VAL A 28 -14.87 -2.41 -18.15
CA VAL A 28 -16.01 -1.47 -18.29
C VAL A 28 -15.98 -0.41 -17.19
N ALA A 29 -15.54 -0.78 -15.99
CA ALA A 29 -15.44 0.14 -14.85
C ALA A 29 -14.19 1.04 -14.91
N ASP A 30 -13.11 0.59 -15.57
CA ASP A 30 -11.82 1.30 -15.68
C ASP A 30 -11.90 2.79 -16.10
N PRO A 31 -12.75 3.20 -17.07
CA PRO A 31 -12.87 4.61 -17.45
C PRO A 31 -13.48 5.49 -16.36
N PHE A 32 -14.31 4.90 -15.49
CA PHE A 32 -15.01 5.58 -14.40
C PHE A 32 -14.19 5.55 -13.10
N ILE A 33 -13.54 4.41 -12.84
CA ILE A 33 -12.62 4.19 -11.74
C ILE A 33 -11.20 4.37 -12.28
N LYS A 34 -10.90 5.56 -12.81
CA LYS A 34 -9.54 5.85 -13.31
C LYS A 34 -8.54 5.51 -12.19
N HIS A 35 -7.69 4.51 -12.44
CA HIS A 35 -6.74 4.00 -11.48
C HIS A 35 -5.87 5.13 -10.88
N ARG A 36 -5.59 5.06 -9.57
CA ARG A 36 -4.90 6.11 -8.77
C ARG A 36 -5.69 7.41 -8.50
N ASN A 37 -7.02 7.36 -8.55
CA ASN A 37 -7.87 8.48 -8.13
C ASN A 37 -8.55 8.19 -6.79
N ILE A 38 -9.78 7.66 -6.81
CA ILE A 38 -10.58 7.46 -5.60
C ILE A 38 -9.88 6.50 -4.64
N SER A 39 -9.39 5.36 -5.13
CA SER A 39 -8.67 4.35 -4.36
C SER A 39 -7.37 4.83 -3.70
N HIS A 40 -6.79 5.92 -4.21
CA HIS A 40 -5.54 6.49 -3.70
C HIS A 40 -5.76 7.83 -2.99
N SER A 41 -7.01 8.10 -2.59
CA SER A 41 -7.40 9.30 -1.86
C SER A 41 -7.74 8.99 -0.40
N LEU A 42 -7.80 10.01 0.45
CA LEU A 42 -8.26 9.84 1.83
C LEU A 42 -9.72 9.35 1.87
N LEU A 43 -10.54 9.80 0.92
CA LEU A 43 -11.92 9.32 0.75
C LEU A 43 -11.94 7.81 0.44
N GLY A 44 -11.05 7.33 -0.43
CA GLY A 44 -10.88 5.91 -0.71
C GLY A 44 -10.50 5.10 0.52
N ALA A 45 -9.57 5.61 1.34
CA ALA A 45 -9.19 4.97 2.60
C ALA A 45 -10.37 4.86 3.58
N VAL A 46 -11.17 5.93 3.72
CA VAL A 46 -12.38 5.91 4.56
C VAL A 46 -13.39 4.88 4.05
N LEU A 47 -13.67 4.87 2.75
CA LEU A 47 -14.59 3.89 2.15
C LEU A 47 -14.08 2.45 2.33
N ALA A 48 -12.79 2.20 2.10
CA ALA A 48 -12.19 0.90 2.30
C ALA A 48 -12.27 0.46 3.77
N GLY A 49 -12.07 1.39 4.71
CA GLY A 49 -12.29 1.16 6.14
C GLY A 49 -13.73 0.78 6.45
N LEU A 50 -14.71 1.53 5.97
CA LEU A 50 -16.13 1.23 6.18
C LEU A 50 -16.54 -0.13 5.62
N VAL A 51 -16.08 -0.47 4.41
CA VAL A 51 -16.32 -1.78 3.81
C VAL A 51 -15.65 -2.90 4.61
N THR A 52 -14.41 -2.70 5.05
CA THR A 52 -13.68 -3.68 5.87
C THR A 52 -14.40 -3.90 7.20
N TYR A 53 -14.82 -2.83 7.87
CA TYR A 53 -15.58 -2.90 9.12
C TYR A 53 -16.90 -3.65 8.92
N TRP A 54 -17.67 -3.28 7.87
CA TRP A 54 -18.93 -3.94 7.55
C TRP A 54 -18.76 -5.43 7.25
N LEU A 55 -17.69 -5.82 6.54
CA LEU A 55 -17.39 -7.22 6.29
C LEU A 55 -17.05 -7.96 7.58
N LEU A 56 -16.19 -7.38 8.43
CA LEU A 56 -15.78 -7.97 9.70
C LEU A 56 -16.95 -8.14 10.68
N ASP A 57 -17.90 -7.20 10.72
CA ASP A 57 -19.14 -7.31 11.51
C ASP A 57 -20.01 -8.51 11.09
N LYS A 58 -19.89 -8.98 9.84
CA LYS A 58 -20.59 -10.17 9.34
C LYS A 58 -19.80 -11.46 9.52
N PHE A 59 -18.55 -11.39 9.98
CA PHE A 59 -17.76 -12.59 10.21
C PHE A 59 -18.24 -13.35 11.44
N PRO A 60 -18.34 -14.69 11.39
CA PRO A 60 -18.81 -15.46 12.53
C PRO A 60 -17.77 -15.52 13.66
N ASP A 61 -18.23 -15.33 14.90
CA ASP A 61 -17.36 -15.33 16.09
C ASP A 61 -16.59 -16.65 16.30
N TYR A 62 -17.13 -17.77 15.81
CA TYR A 62 -16.54 -19.10 16.00
C TYR A 62 -15.21 -19.32 15.25
N TRP A 63 -14.79 -18.39 14.39
CA TRP A 63 -13.50 -18.43 13.72
C TRP A 63 -12.34 -17.98 14.61
N GLY A 64 -12.61 -17.43 15.80
CA GLY A 64 -11.57 -16.98 16.74
C GLY A 64 -10.72 -15.82 16.21
N ILE A 65 -11.23 -15.09 15.23
CA ILE A 65 -10.56 -13.94 14.64
C ILE A 65 -10.92 -12.71 15.45
N ASP A 66 -9.92 -12.03 16.00
CA ASP A 66 -10.11 -10.72 16.60
C ASP A 66 -10.25 -9.65 15.51
N GLN A 67 -11.48 -9.16 15.36
CA GLN A 67 -11.86 -8.20 14.34
C GLN A 67 -11.10 -6.87 14.48
N PHE A 68 -10.76 -6.45 15.70
CA PHE A 68 -10.05 -5.20 15.94
C PHE A 68 -8.63 -5.26 15.38
N TYR A 69 -7.90 -6.34 15.64
CA TYR A 69 -6.55 -6.51 15.09
C TYR A 69 -6.55 -6.67 13.57
N VAL A 70 -7.53 -7.38 13.00
CA VAL A 70 -7.63 -7.52 11.54
C VAL A 70 -7.95 -6.18 10.89
N PHE A 71 -8.92 -5.43 11.41
CA PHE A 71 -9.24 -4.09 10.93
C PHE A 71 -8.02 -3.17 11.00
N GLY A 72 -7.33 -3.14 12.15
CA GLY A 72 -6.12 -2.36 12.35
C GLY A 72 -5.03 -2.70 11.35
N ALA A 73 -4.76 -4.00 11.14
CA ALA A 73 -3.77 -4.46 10.17
C ALA A 73 -4.10 -4.05 8.73
N VAL A 74 -5.38 -4.14 8.33
CA VAL A 74 -5.83 -3.71 7.01
C VAL A 74 -5.66 -2.20 6.83
N MET A 75 -6.05 -1.40 7.83
CA MET A 75 -5.92 0.06 7.78
C MET A 75 -4.47 0.51 7.78
N VAL A 76 -3.61 -0.06 8.62
CA VAL A 76 -2.17 0.23 8.62
C VAL A 76 -1.56 -0.10 7.27
N ALA A 77 -1.89 -1.26 6.69
CA ALA A 77 -1.38 -1.63 5.37
C ALA A 77 -1.85 -0.66 4.28
N TYR A 78 -3.14 -0.30 4.27
CA TYR A 78 -3.69 0.64 3.29
C TYR A 78 -3.04 2.03 3.40
N LEU A 79 -2.96 2.57 4.61
CA LEU A 79 -2.36 3.89 4.86
C LEU A 79 -0.86 3.90 4.55
N SER A 80 -0.15 2.81 4.84
CA SER A 80 1.27 2.68 4.48
C SER A 80 1.48 2.73 2.97
N HIS A 81 0.59 2.09 2.19
CA HIS A 81 0.61 2.15 0.72
C HIS A 81 0.39 3.59 0.22
N LEU A 82 -0.63 4.28 0.74
CA LEU A 82 -0.88 5.69 0.39
C LEU A 82 0.29 6.60 0.75
N LEU A 83 0.90 6.39 1.92
CA LEU A 83 2.04 7.18 2.37
C LEU A 83 3.26 6.96 1.47
N LEU A 84 3.53 5.71 1.09
CA LEU A 84 4.61 5.41 0.15
C LEU A 84 4.36 6.08 -1.20
N ASP A 85 3.15 5.99 -1.75
CA ASP A 85 2.80 6.68 -3.00
C ASP A 85 2.88 8.21 -2.87
N ALA A 86 2.51 8.77 -1.71
CA ALA A 86 2.67 10.19 -1.43
C ALA A 86 4.13 10.62 -1.49
N VAL A 87 5.06 9.77 -1.03
CA VAL A 87 6.50 10.06 -1.00
C VAL A 87 7.16 9.99 -2.39
N THR A 88 6.49 9.36 -3.37
CA THR A 88 6.96 9.31 -4.75
C THR A 88 6.76 10.63 -5.50
N SER A 89 7.38 10.76 -6.68
CA SER A 89 7.20 11.92 -7.55
C SER A 89 5.75 12.14 -8.00
N GLU A 90 4.96 11.06 -8.12
CA GLU A 90 3.57 11.16 -8.60
C GLU A 90 2.64 11.76 -7.55
N GLY A 91 2.93 11.50 -6.26
CA GLY A 91 2.08 11.87 -5.13
C GLY A 91 0.73 11.15 -5.16
N ILE A 92 -0.17 11.57 -4.26
CA ILE A 92 -1.54 11.03 -4.15
C ILE A 92 -2.58 12.14 -4.21
N PRO A 93 -3.77 11.89 -4.78
CA PRO A 93 -4.87 12.86 -4.79
C PRO A 93 -5.62 12.83 -3.46
N ILE A 94 -5.01 13.37 -2.39
CA ILE A 94 -5.51 13.29 -1.00
C ILE A 94 -6.98 13.73 -0.89
N LEU A 95 -7.34 14.83 -1.56
CA LEU A 95 -8.65 15.47 -1.48
C LEU A 95 -9.42 15.36 -2.82
N PHE A 96 -9.26 14.24 -3.53
CA PHE A 96 -10.10 13.92 -4.69
C PHE A 96 -11.60 14.06 -4.35
N PRO A 97 -12.45 14.62 -5.22
CA PRO A 97 -12.16 15.16 -6.56
C PRO A 97 -11.75 16.65 -6.60
N PHE A 98 -11.67 17.31 -5.44
CA PHE A 98 -11.61 18.77 -5.36
C PHE A 98 -10.20 19.37 -5.50
N LEU A 99 -9.15 18.60 -5.20
CA LEU A 99 -7.76 19.06 -5.23
C LEU A 99 -6.86 18.12 -6.05
N GLY A 100 -5.81 18.71 -6.62
CA GLY A 100 -4.78 18.00 -7.39
C GLY A 100 -3.92 17.07 -6.53
N ARG A 101 -3.00 16.36 -7.18
CA ARG A 101 -2.09 15.41 -6.52
C ARG A 101 -1.12 16.16 -5.60
N MET A 102 -0.98 15.67 -4.38
CA MET A 102 0.00 16.15 -3.40
C MET A 102 1.05 15.06 -3.17
N GLY A 103 2.32 15.45 -3.30
CA GLY A 103 3.45 14.59 -2.97
C GLY A 103 4.21 15.14 -1.77
N LEU A 104 4.80 14.24 -1.00
CA LEU A 104 5.61 14.52 0.19
C LEU A 104 7.08 14.24 -0.13
N PRO A 105 8.01 15.17 0.15
CA PRO A 105 7.77 16.54 0.60
C PRO A 105 7.18 17.45 -0.51
N PRO A 106 6.45 18.52 -0.14
CA PRO A 106 5.93 19.51 -1.08
C PRO A 106 7.04 20.42 -1.63
N LYS A 107 6.74 21.16 -2.71
CA LYS A 107 7.67 22.16 -3.26
C LYS A 107 7.98 23.23 -2.20
N PRO A 108 9.23 23.74 -2.13
CA PRO A 108 10.36 23.49 -3.04
C PRO A 108 11.24 22.27 -2.69
N PHE A 109 10.85 21.48 -1.68
CA PHE A 109 11.67 20.37 -1.18
C PHE A 109 11.47 19.05 -1.94
N ASP A 110 10.78 19.06 -3.07
CA ASP A 110 10.44 17.86 -3.86
C ASP A 110 11.67 17.14 -4.46
N GLY A 111 12.86 17.73 -4.37
CA GLY A 111 14.13 17.15 -4.78
C GLY A 111 14.57 15.89 -4.00
N VAL A 112 13.98 15.62 -2.82
CA VAL A 112 14.22 14.39 -2.03
C VAL A 112 13.09 13.36 -2.14
N ARG A 113 12.13 13.55 -3.04
CA ARG A 113 11.11 12.51 -3.32
C ARG A 113 11.78 11.25 -3.86
N ILE A 114 11.20 10.11 -3.53
CA ILE A 114 11.70 8.81 -3.99
C ILE A 114 11.32 8.66 -5.46
N VAL A 115 12.33 8.65 -6.32
CA VAL A 115 12.16 8.45 -7.76
C VAL A 115 13.25 7.51 -8.25
N THR A 116 12.82 6.48 -8.97
CA THR A 116 13.71 5.44 -9.48
C THR A 116 14.85 6.05 -10.29
N GLY A 117 16.09 5.75 -9.90
CA GLY A 117 17.31 6.19 -10.56
C GLY A 117 17.76 7.62 -10.24
N LYS A 118 17.08 8.33 -9.33
CA LYS A 118 17.53 9.66 -8.88
C LYS A 118 18.59 9.59 -7.79
N TRP A 119 19.28 10.73 -7.60
CA TRP A 119 20.37 10.86 -6.63
C TRP A 119 19.97 10.47 -5.21
N PHE A 120 18.78 10.86 -4.75
CA PHE A 120 18.34 10.60 -3.37
C PHE A 120 18.19 9.10 -3.10
N GLU A 121 17.63 8.35 -4.05
CA GLU A 121 17.53 6.90 -3.96
C GLU A 121 18.92 6.24 -3.98
N ASN A 122 19.75 6.62 -4.95
CA ASN A 122 21.08 6.04 -5.19
C ASN A 122 22.10 6.32 -4.08
N TYR A 123 22.11 7.53 -3.54
CA TYR A 123 23.14 7.97 -2.59
C TYR A 123 22.67 7.98 -1.13
N VAL A 124 21.36 7.93 -0.87
CA VAL A 124 20.83 7.96 0.51
C VAL A 124 20.07 6.67 0.82
N ILE A 125 19.03 6.35 0.06
CA ILE A 125 18.14 5.24 0.40
C ILE A 125 18.84 3.90 0.27
N PHE A 126 19.46 3.61 -0.88
CA PHE A 126 20.11 2.31 -1.08
C PHE A 126 21.23 2.06 -0.06
N PRO A 127 22.17 2.99 0.20
CA PRO A 127 23.20 2.75 1.21
C PRO A 127 22.62 2.52 2.61
N VAL A 128 21.64 3.33 3.01
CA VAL A 128 21.01 3.20 4.34
C VAL A 128 20.30 1.86 4.50
N VAL A 129 19.50 1.45 3.50
CA VAL A 129 18.80 0.15 3.53
C VAL A 129 19.80 -1.00 3.58
N ASN A 130 20.88 -0.95 2.79
CA ASN A 130 21.91 -1.99 2.80
C ASN A 130 22.62 -2.07 4.16
N VAL A 131 22.98 -0.93 4.76
CA VAL A 131 23.59 -0.88 6.10
C VAL A 131 22.64 -1.45 7.15
N MET A 132 21.35 -1.10 7.11
CA MET A 132 20.35 -1.66 8.02
C MET A 132 20.23 -3.18 7.86
N LEU A 133 20.15 -3.68 6.63
CA LEU A 133 20.05 -5.12 6.36
C LEU A 133 21.29 -5.87 6.87
N ILE A 134 22.49 -5.34 6.60
CA ILE A 134 23.75 -5.91 7.12
C ILE A 134 23.72 -5.91 8.65
N ALA A 135 23.34 -4.79 9.28
CA ALA A 135 23.27 -4.69 10.73
C ALA A 135 22.30 -5.73 11.33
N ILE A 136 21.12 -5.92 10.73
CA ILE A 136 20.17 -6.95 11.14
C ILE A 136 20.82 -8.34 11.06
N VAL A 137 21.50 -8.65 9.97
CA VAL A 137 22.19 -9.95 9.80
C VAL A 137 23.29 -10.14 10.84
N VAL A 138 24.12 -9.11 11.08
CA VAL A 138 25.22 -9.19 12.06
C VAL A 138 24.69 -9.37 13.48
N VAL A 139 23.68 -8.59 13.88
CA VAL A 139 23.07 -8.68 15.23
C VAL A 139 22.43 -10.05 15.46
N ASN A 140 21.79 -10.62 14.44
CA ASN A 140 21.06 -11.89 14.55
C ASN A 140 21.88 -13.10 14.08
N TRP A 141 23.19 -12.94 13.83
CA TRP A 141 24.02 -13.98 13.21
C TRP A 141 24.03 -15.30 13.98
N GLY A 142 24.01 -15.23 15.32
CA GLY A 142 23.97 -16.42 16.18
C GLY A 142 22.74 -17.29 15.96
N GLU A 143 21.55 -16.66 15.88
CA GLU A 143 20.30 -17.38 15.62
C GLU A 143 20.25 -17.90 14.18
N ILE A 144 20.61 -17.05 13.21
CA ILE A 144 20.66 -17.41 11.79
C ILE A 144 21.54 -18.64 11.57
N ARG A 145 22.74 -18.68 12.19
CA ARG A 145 23.65 -19.82 12.09
C ARG A 145 23.02 -21.09 12.66
N SER A 146 22.29 -21.00 13.76
CA SER A 146 21.65 -22.17 14.40
C SER A 146 20.46 -22.72 13.61
N VAL A 147 19.83 -21.92 12.75
CA VAL A 147 18.76 -22.38 11.86
C VAL A 147 19.33 -22.95 10.56
N LEU A 148 20.32 -22.28 9.97
CA LEU A 148 20.88 -22.65 8.66
C LEU A 148 21.82 -23.85 8.69
N PHE A 149 22.56 -24.07 9.79
CA PHE A 149 23.58 -25.13 9.89
C PHE A 149 23.19 -26.23 10.89
N LYS A 150 21.89 -26.51 11.01
CA LYS A 150 21.41 -27.75 11.63
C LYS A 150 21.73 -28.95 10.76
#